data_AF-A0A956S7X3-F1
#
_entry.id   AF-A0A956S7X3-F1
#
_cell.length_a   1.000
_cell.length_b   1.000
_cell.length_c   1.000
_cell.angle_alpha   90.00
_cell.angle_beta   90.00
_cell.angle_gamma   90.00
#
_symmetry.space_group_name_H-M   'P 1'
#
loop_
_entity.id
_entity.type
_entity.pdbx_description
1 polymer ?
#
loop_
_entity_poly.entity_id
_entity_poly.type
_entity_poly.pdbx_seq_one_letter_code
_entity_poly.pdbx_strand_id
1 'polypeptide(L)'
;MDNLLDNFGLNKNFWVTYPQFLAIEKFREFHFDDKSKQKSYSSKIMWGIAFVVHPASVFSNLDEDDKRALIAHDYIEEDNFDWNKVKDIEEEFEYVVLSKAKKSLNDWEKKLRERDLFISNTKYTAETADLLDKILKNTADLWKQYKNIREDVLAEGNTAVDKGGSTPSLTDEGRI
;
A
#
# COMPACT_ATOMS: atom_id res chain seq x y z
N MET A 1 3.65 11.87 -11.12
CA MET A 1 4.73 11.63 -10.14
C MET A 1 5.02 10.16 -10.30
N ASP A 2 6.12 9.83 -10.98
CA ASP A 2 6.54 8.42 -11.16
C ASP A 2 6.46 7.72 -9.80
N ASN A 3 5.81 6.56 -9.77
CA ASN A 3 5.51 5.84 -8.55
C ASN A 3 6.83 5.66 -7.79
N LEU A 4 6.89 6.22 -6.58
CA LEU A 4 8.08 6.30 -5.76
C LEU A 4 8.75 4.92 -5.51
N LEU A 5 8.07 3.82 -5.82
CA LEU A 5 8.45 2.44 -5.55
C LEU A 5 8.17 1.47 -6.73
N ASP A 6 8.28 1.90 -7.99
CA ASP A 6 8.08 0.99 -9.14
C ASP A 6 9.14 -0.13 -9.24
N ASN A 7 10.23 -0.05 -8.46
CA ASN A 7 11.29 -1.06 -8.44
C ASN A 7 11.60 -1.47 -7.00
N PHE A 8 10.88 -2.48 -6.50
CA PHE A 8 11.13 -3.09 -5.21
C PHE A 8 12.50 -3.79 -5.19
N GLY A 9 13.45 -3.22 -4.46
CA GLY A 9 14.84 -3.64 -4.47
C GLY A 9 15.18 -4.55 -3.30
N LEU A 10 14.94 -5.85 -3.42
CA LEU A 10 15.25 -6.84 -2.37
C LEU A 10 16.69 -6.74 -1.84
N ASN A 11 17.64 -6.44 -2.73
CA ASN A 11 19.08 -6.37 -2.42
C ASN A 11 19.63 -4.94 -2.39
N LYS A 12 18.76 -3.92 -2.47
CA LYS A 12 19.18 -2.51 -2.49
C LYS A 12 19.01 -1.90 -1.11
N ASN A 13 19.92 -1.02 -0.71
CA ASN A 13 19.71 -0.23 0.49
C ASN A 13 18.62 0.82 0.23
N PHE A 14 17.56 0.82 1.05
CA PHE A 14 16.41 1.70 0.92
C PHE A 14 16.85 3.17 1.00
N TRP A 15 17.71 3.52 1.94
CA TRP A 15 18.18 4.89 2.17
C TRP A 15 19.07 5.41 1.05
N VAL A 16 19.76 4.51 0.34
CA VAL A 16 20.52 4.86 -0.87
C VAL A 16 19.59 5.02 -2.08
N THR A 17 18.54 4.22 -2.15
CA THR A 17 17.58 4.25 -3.26
C THR A 17 16.65 5.46 -3.16
N TYR A 18 16.22 5.80 -1.94
CA TYR A 18 15.27 6.86 -1.64
C TYR A 18 15.77 7.80 -0.53
N PRO A 19 16.89 8.51 -0.74
CA PRO A 19 17.47 9.39 0.27
C PRO A 19 16.53 10.53 0.70
N GLN A 20 15.56 10.90 -0.12
CA GLN A 20 14.56 11.93 0.20
C GLN A 20 13.72 11.62 1.44
N PHE A 21 13.56 10.34 1.80
CA PHE A 21 12.86 9.97 3.04
C PHE A 21 13.59 10.50 4.28
N LEU A 22 14.92 10.66 4.24
CA LEU A 22 15.71 11.21 5.34
C LEU A 22 15.47 12.72 5.59
N ALA A 23 14.68 13.40 4.75
CA ALA A 23 14.21 14.75 5.04
C ALA A 23 13.20 14.77 6.21
N ILE A 24 12.44 13.68 6.36
CA ILE A 24 11.41 13.50 7.39
C ILE A 24 12.09 13.03 8.68
N GLU A 25 11.79 13.72 9.78
CA GLU A 25 12.45 13.52 11.09
C GLU A 25 12.37 12.08 11.56
N LYS A 26 11.17 11.49 11.51
CA LYS A 26 10.93 10.12 11.98
C LYS A 26 11.78 9.07 11.25
N PHE A 27 11.90 9.18 9.92
CA PHE A 27 12.75 8.28 9.14
C PHE A 27 14.24 8.53 9.38
N ARG A 28 14.62 9.80 9.56
CA ARG A 28 16.01 10.16 9.89
C ARG A 28 16.43 9.62 11.25
N GLU A 29 15.56 9.67 12.26
CA GLU A 29 15.80 9.06 13.58
C GLU A 29 15.91 7.55 13.46
N PHE A 30 14.95 6.90 12.79
CA PHE A 30 14.98 5.45 12.55
C PHE A 30 16.27 4.98 11.86
N HIS A 31 16.73 5.73 10.85
CA HIS A 31 18.02 5.51 10.20
C HIS A 31 19.23 5.77 11.14
N PHE A 32 19.16 6.80 11.97
CA PHE A 32 20.26 7.16 12.88
C PHE A 32 20.45 6.12 14.00
N ASP A 33 19.35 5.59 14.52
CA ASP A 33 19.35 4.63 15.62
C ASP A 33 19.87 3.26 15.23
N ASP A 34 19.71 2.87 13.96
CA ASP A 34 20.28 1.64 13.43
C ASP A 34 21.83 1.64 13.49
N LYS A 35 22.41 0.69 14.22
CA LYS A 35 23.88 0.55 14.36
C LYS A 35 24.49 -0.49 13.42
N SER A 36 23.68 -1.14 12.60
CA SER A 36 24.15 -2.11 11.62
C SER A 36 25.03 -1.45 10.53
N LYS A 37 25.86 -2.28 9.88
CA LYS A 37 26.75 -1.81 8.81
C LYS A 37 25.92 -1.20 7.68
N GLN A 38 26.23 0.04 7.32
CA GLN A 38 25.51 0.80 6.28
C GLN A 38 24.00 0.91 6.53
N LYS A 39 23.55 0.83 7.79
CA LYS A 39 22.14 0.93 8.15
C LYS A 39 21.28 -0.13 7.48
N SER A 40 21.85 -1.33 7.32
CA SER A 40 21.23 -2.44 6.62
C SER A 40 19.93 -2.92 7.29
N TYR A 41 19.84 -2.86 8.62
CA TYR A 41 18.67 -3.30 9.36
C TYR A 41 17.46 -2.41 9.09
N SER A 42 17.56 -1.11 9.38
CA SER A 42 16.50 -0.13 9.12
C SER A 42 16.13 -0.10 7.64
N SER A 43 17.11 -0.24 6.74
CA SER A 43 16.87 -0.37 5.31
C SER A 43 16.00 -1.59 4.97
N LYS A 44 16.31 -2.76 5.55
CA LYS A 44 15.56 -4.00 5.35
C LYS A 44 14.12 -3.84 5.86
N ILE A 45 13.95 -3.23 7.05
CA ILE A 45 12.62 -2.95 7.59
C ILE A 45 11.83 -2.01 6.68
N MET A 46 12.43 -0.94 6.15
CA MET A 46 11.73 -0.01 5.24
C MET A 46 11.24 -0.70 3.96
N TRP A 47 12.03 -1.61 3.40
CA TRP A 47 11.55 -2.43 2.27
C TRP A 47 10.45 -3.40 2.70
N GLY A 48 10.54 -4.01 3.88
CA GLY A 48 9.49 -4.85 4.44
C GLY A 48 8.16 -4.09 4.56
N ILE A 49 8.20 -2.89 5.13
CA ILE A 49 7.06 -1.96 5.19
C ILE A 49 6.53 -1.66 3.78
N ALA A 50 7.41 -1.33 2.82
CA ALA A 50 7.01 -1.08 1.45
C ALA A 50 6.27 -2.28 0.82
N PHE A 51 6.75 -3.51 1.05
CA PHE A 51 6.11 -4.72 0.56
C PHE A 51 4.73 -4.97 1.17
N VAL A 52 4.54 -4.60 2.43
CA VAL A 52 3.26 -4.75 3.14
C VAL A 52 2.25 -3.70 2.70
N VAL A 53 2.68 -2.44 2.60
CA VAL A 53 1.81 -1.27 2.46
C VAL A 53 1.53 -0.88 1.01
N HIS A 54 2.52 -0.96 0.12
CA HIS A 54 2.41 -0.31 -1.18
C HIS A 54 1.61 -1.16 -2.19
N PRO A 55 0.59 -0.61 -2.88
CA PRO A 55 -0.25 -1.37 -3.81
C PRO A 55 0.50 -1.99 -5.01
N ALA A 56 1.62 -1.40 -5.43
CA ALA A 56 2.45 -1.98 -6.50
C ALA A 56 3.31 -3.16 -6.04
N SER A 57 3.29 -3.50 -4.74
CA SER A 57 3.92 -4.71 -4.23
C SER A 57 3.29 -5.94 -4.88
N VAL A 58 4.14 -6.92 -5.23
CA VAL A 58 3.69 -8.23 -5.74
C VAL A 58 2.83 -9.00 -4.73
N PHE A 59 2.93 -8.63 -3.45
CA PHE A 59 2.18 -9.22 -2.35
C PHE A 59 0.88 -8.47 -2.04
N SER A 60 0.51 -7.44 -2.83
CA SER A 60 -0.65 -6.59 -2.55
C SER A 60 -1.95 -7.37 -2.33
N ASN A 61 -2.15 -8.45 -3.09
CA ASN A 61 -3.35 -9.29 -3.04
C ASN A 61 -3.42 -10.27 -1.84
N LEU A 62 -2.32 -10.48 -1.12
CA LEU A 62 -2.32 -11.39 0.05
C LEU A 62 -3.09 -10.76 1.22
N ASP A 63 -3.70 -11.62 2.04
CA ASP A 63 -4.19 -11.28 3.37
C ASP A 63 -3.12 -10.53 4.19
N GLU A 64 -3.52 -9.56 5.01
CA GLU A 64 -2.57 -8.75 5.76
C GLU A 64 -1.70 -9.60 6.71
N ASP A 65 -2.32 -10.56 7.40
CA ASP A 65 -1.62 -11.46 8.32
C ASP A 65 -0.63 -12.38 7.57
N ASP A 66 -1.07 -13.00 6.48
CA ASP A 66 -0.20 -13.87 5.65
C ASP A 66 0.95 -13.08 5.03
N LYS A 67 0.68 -11.87 4.55
CA LYS A 67 1.67 -10.96 3.98
C LYS A 67 2.72 -10.59 5.03
N ARG A 68 2.29 -10.20 6.23
CA ARG A 68 3.20 -9.84 7.33
C ARG A 68 4.03 -11.04 7.77
N ALA A 69 3.44 -12.23 7.88
CA ALA A 69 4.14 -13.45 8.24
C ALA A 69 5.18 -13.85 7.17
N LEU A 70 4.79 -13.79 5.89
CA LEU A 70 5.70 -14.07 4.77
C LEU A 70 6.87 -13.09 4.75
N ILE A 71 6.62 -11.79 4.85
CA ILE A 71 7.69 -10.78 4.83
C ILE A 71 8.59 -10.90 6.07
N ALA A 72 8.04 -11.21 7.23
CA ALA A 72 8.81 -11.44 8.44
C ALA A 72 9.77 -12.64 8.29
N HIS A 73 9.25 -13.79 7.85
CA HIS A 73 10.02 -15.02 7.69
C HIS A 73 10.98 -14.97 6.48
N ASP A 74 10.47 -14.68 5.28
CA ASP A 74 11.24 -14.85 4.03
C ASP A 74 12.16 -13.66 3.70
N TYR A 75 11.85 -12.45 4.17
CA TYR A 75 12.59 -11.25 3.80
C TYR A 75 13.33 -10.59 4.98
N ILE A 76 12.63 -10.35 6.08
CA ILE A 76 13.25 -9.79 7.29
C ILE A 76 14.18 -10.84 7.92
N GLU A 77 13.81 -12.12 7.81
CA GLU A 77 14.49 -13.28 8.41
C GLU A 77 14.31 -13.31 9.94
N GLU A 78 13.12 -12.91 10.41
CA GLU A 78 12.71 -12.90 11.82
C GLU A 78 11.26 -13.44 11.97
N ASP A 79 11.10 -14.74 12.21
CA ASP A 79 9.79 -15.41 12.28
C ASP A 79 8.80 -14.76 13.27
N ASN A 80 9.32 -14.21 14.37
CA ASN A 80 8.55 -13.54 15.41
C ASN A 80 8.77 -12.02 15.39
N PHE A 81 8.98 -11.44 14.20
CA PHE A 81 9.11 -10.01 14.04
C PHE A 81 7.89 -9.27 14.60
N ASP A 82 8.13 -8.40 15.57
CA ASP A 82 7.08 -7.61 16.21
C ASP A 82 6.82 -6.33 15.42
N TRP A 83 5.85 -6.40 14.50
CA TRP A 83 5.41 -5.27 13.68
C TRP A 83 4.96 -4.06 14.51
N ASN A 84 4.56 -4.24 15.78
CA ASN A 84 4.19 -3.11 16.63
C ASN A 84 5.38 -2.19 16.95
N LYS A 85 6.61 -2.70 16.91
CA LYS A 85 7.83 -1.90 17.14
C LYS A 85 8.13 -0.90 16.03
N VAL A 86 7.55 -1.12 14.85
CA VAL A 86 7.78 -0.31 13.64
C VAL A 86 6.49 0.29 13.09
N LYS A 87 5.38 0.16 13.84
CA LYS A 87 4.05 0.62 13.43
C LYS A 87 4.02 2.12 13.17
N ASP A 88 4.74 2.88 13.99
CA ASP A 88 4.83 4.32 13.86
C ASP A 88 5.60 4.73 12.58
N ILE A 89 6.62 3.96 12.20
CA ILE A 89 7.34 4.12 10.92
C ILE A 89 6.44 3.72 9.74
N GLU A 90 5.68 2.63 9.88
CA GLU A 90 4.71 2.16 8.88
C GLU A 90 3.63 3.21 8.60
N GLU A 91 3.04 3.79 9.64
CA GLU A 91 2.02 4.84 9.53
C GLU A 91 2.56 6.10 8.83
N GLU A 92 3.78 6.52 9.15
CA GLU A 92 4.45 7.65 8.48
C GLU A 92 4.73 7.32 7.01
N PHE A 93 5.13 6.08 6.72
CA PHE A 93 5.39 5.65 5.35
C PHE A 93 4.10 5.65 4.52
N GLU A 94 3.02 5.08 5.06
CA GLU A 94 1.71 5.15 4.43
C GLU A 94 1.27 6.60 4.22
N TYR A 95 1.51 7.47 5.21
CA TYR A 95 1.17 8.89 5.11
C TYR A 95 1.84 9.57 3.91
N VAL A 96 3.14 9.31 3.71
CA VAL A 96 3.97 9.94 2.69
C VAL A 96 3.75 9.35 1.30
N VAL A 97 3.56 8.03 1.21
CA VAL A 97 3.59 7.32 -0.08
C VAL A 97 2.19 7.16 -0.67
N LEU A 98 1.15 7.05 0.15
CA LEU A 98 -0.21 6.84 -0.35
C LEU A 98 -1.01 8.15 -0.40
N SER A 99 -1.68 8.37 -1.54
CA SER A 99 -2.69 9.42 -1.68
C SER A 99 -3.88 9.16 -0.77
N LYS A 100 -4.71 10.19 -0.55
CA LYS A 100 -5.93 10.05 0.24
C LYS A 100 -6.88 9.00 -0.36
N ALA A 101 -7.02 8.96 -1.69
CA ALA A 101 -7.85 7.95 -2.35
C ALA A 101 -7.28 6.54 -2.16
N LYS A 102 -5.95 6.35 -2.28
CA LYS A 102 -5.29 5.05 -2.05
C LYS A 102 -5.46 4.57 -0.61
N LYS A 103 -5.29 5.45 0.38
CA LYS A 103 -5.57 5.14 1.81
C LYS A 103 -7.02 4.71 2.01
N SER A 104 -7.95 5.47 1.45
CA SER A 104 -9.38 5.14 1.52
C SER A 104 -9.68 3.79 0.86
N LEU A 105 -9.03 3.47 -0.26
CA LEU A 105 -9.21 2.18 -0.94
C LEU A 105 -8.72 1.02 -0.04
N ASN A 106 -7.53 1.14 0.53
CA ASN A 106 -6.98 0.15 1.46
C ASN A 106 -7.92 -0.10 2.65
N ASP A 107 -8.43 0.97 3.29
CA ASP A 107 -9.37 0.86 4.40
C ASP A 107 -10.66 0.13 3.99
N TRP A 108 -11.19 0.44 2.81
CA TRP A 108 -12.36 -0.23 2.27
C TRP A 108 -12.12 -1.72 2.01
N GLU A 109 -10.96 -2.10 1.47
CA GLU A 109 -10.61 -3.51 1.24
C GLU A 109 -10.51 -4.29 2.55
N LYS A 110 -9.88 -3.70 3.57
CA LYS A 110 -9.82 -4.31 4.92
C LYS A 110 -11.23 -4.54 5.48
N LYS A 111 -12.12 -3.54 5.40
CA LYS A 111 -13.49 -3.66 5.90
C LYS A 111 -14.37 -4.60 5.09
N LEU A 112 -14.21 -4.68 3.78
CA LEU A 112 -14.92 -5.66 2.96
C LEU A 112 -14.49 -7.09 3.31
N ARG A 113 -13.19 -7.33 3.55
CA ARG A 113 -12.70 -8.63 4.01
C ARG A 113 -13.21 -9.00 5.39
N GLU A 114 -13.17 -8.09 6.36
CA GLU A 114 -13.77 -8.31 7.70
C GLU A 114 -15.25 -8.70 7.59
N ARG A 115 -15.99 -8.02 6.72
CA ARG A 115 -17.41 -8.30 6.45
C ARG A 115 -17.61 -9.67 5.81
N ASP A 116 -16.79 -10.03 4.83
CA ASP A 116 -16.91 -11.32 4.13
C ASP A 116 -16.59 -12.49 5.08
N LEU A 117 -15.58 -12.34 5.94
CA LEU A 117 -15.27 -13.29 7.02
C LEU A 117 -16.44 -13.41 8.01
N PHE A 118 -17.04 -12.28 8.42
CA PHE A 118 -18.21 -12.28 9.29
C PHE A 118 -19.39 -13.05 8.68
N ILE A 119 -19.72 -12.79 7.41
CA ILE A 119 -20.80 -13.49 6.71
C ILE A 119 -20.49 -14.98 6.60
N SER A 120 -19.27 -15.34 6.18
CA SER A 120 -18.86 -16.74 6.00
C SER A 120 -18.89 -17.55 7.30
N ASN A 121 -18.51 -16.93 8.43
CA ASN A 121 -18.43 -17.61 9.72
C ASN A 121 -19.75 -17.62 10.49
N THR A 122 -20.74 -16.81 10.08
CA THR A 122 -22.05 -16.74 10.73
C THR A 122 -22.97 -17.81 10.18
N LYS A 123 -23.37 -18.77 11.02
CA LYS A 123 -24.36 -19.80 10.64
C LYS A 123 -25.70 -19.16 10.36
N TYR A 124 -26.39 -19.61 9.31
CA TYR A 124 -27.75 -19.19 8.99
C TYR A 124 -28.76 -19.94 9.87
N THR A 125 -29.33 -19.27 10.86
CA THR A 125 -30.30 -19.82 11.82
C THR A 125 -31.50 -18.88 11.95
N ALA A 126 -32.54 -19.29 12.65
CA ALA A 126 -33.69 -18.42 12.92
C ALA A 126 -33.32 -17.10 13.64
N GLU A 127 -32.20 -17.07 14.38
CA GLU A 127 -31.72 -15.88 15.09
C GLU A 127 -30.87 -14.96 14.19
N THR A 128 -30.20 -15.50 13.18
CA THR A 128 -29.22 -14.76 12.35
C THR A 128 -29.70 -14.50 10.92
N ALA A 129 -30.77 -15.17 10.47
CA ALA A 129 -31.31 -15.05 9.11
C ALA A 129 -31.59 -13.60 8.73
N ASP A 130 -32.35 -12.87 9.55
CA ASP A 130 -32.71 -11.48 9.27
C ASP A 130 -31.49 -10.54 9.19
N LEU A 131 -30.46 -10.80 10.03
CA LEU A 131 -29.21 -10.05 9.99
C LEU A 131 -28.45 -10.31 8.69
N LEU A 132 -28.29 -11.58 8.31
CA LEU A 132 -27.58 -11.99 7.10
C LEU A 132 -28.29 -11.48 5.84
N ASP A 133 -29.62 -11.59 5.76
CA ASP A 133 -30.40 -11.08 4.63
C ASP A 133 -30.27 -9.56 4.50
N LYS A 134 -30.28 -8.82 5.61
CA LYS A 134 -30.05 -7.37 5.62
C LYS A 134 -28.65 -7.01 5.13
N ILE A 135 -27.63 -7.74 5.57
CA ILE A 135 -26.24 -7.53 5.13
C ILE A 135 -26.11 -7.81 3.64
N LEU A 136 -26.69 -8.91 3.16
CA LEU A 136 -26.65 -9.33 1.75
C LEU A 136 -27.38 -8.33 0.84
N LYS A 137 -28.54 -7.80 1.27
CA LYS A 137 -29.29 -6.77 0.53
C LYS A 137 -28.47 -5.51 0.29
N ASN A 138 -27.64 -5.11 1.25
CA ASN A 138 -26.81 -3.89 1.15
C ASN A 138 -25.50 -4.10 0.35
N THR A 139 -25.22 -5.33 -0.10
CA THR A 139 -23.96 -5.67 -0.80
C THR A 139 -23.78 -4.87 -2.08
N ALA A 140 -24.84 -4.66 -2.85
CA ALA A 140 -24.76 -3.95 -4.13
C ALA A 140 -24.29 -2.49 -3.96
N ASP A 141 -24.83 -1.78 -2.96
CA ASP A 141 -24.49 -0.39 -2.69
C ASP A 141 -23.06 -0.23 -2.16
N LEU A 142 -22.60 -1.19 -1.34
CA LEU A 142 -21.21 -1.22 -0.86
C LEU A 142 -20.23 -1.42 -2.03
N TRP A 143 -20.50 -2.38 -2.92
CA TRP A 143 -19.68 -2.59 -4.11
C TRP A 143 -19.68 -1.39 -5.06
N LYS A 144 -20.80 -0.65 -5.15
CA LYS A 144 -20.86 0.59 -5.91
C LYS A 144 -19.93 1.65 -5.33
N GLN A 145 -19.93 1.84 -4.02
CA GLN A 145 -19.02 2.76 -3.33
C GLN A 145 -17.55 2.37 -3.53
N TYR A 146 -17.24 1.08 -3.35
CA TYR A 146 -15.90 0.56 -3.61
C TYR A 146 -15.43 0.81 -5.05
N LYS A 147 -16.29 0.57 -6.04
CA LYS A 147 -15.97 0.86 -7.46
C LYS A 147 -15.66 2.34 -7.68
N ASN A 148 -16.44 3.25 -7.11
CA ASN A 148 -16.18 4.69 -7.25
C ASN A 148 -14.82 5.09 -6.66
N ILE A 149 -14.47 4.59 -5.48
CA ILE A 149 -13.17 4.88 -4.84
C ILE A 149 -12.02 4.32 -5.69
N ARG A 150 -12.20 3.14 -6.27
CA ARG A 150 -11.23 2.54 -7.20
C ARG A 150 -11.08 3.38 -8.46
N GLU A 151 -12.17 3.93 -9.00
CA GLU A 151 -12.14 4.85 -10.14
C GLU A 151 -11.38 6.14 -9.80
N ASP A 152 -11.59 6.70 -8.60
CA ASP A 152 -10.83 7.87 -8.12
C ASP A 152 -9.32 7.60 -8.07
N VAL A 153 -8.91 6.43 -7.54
CA VAL A 153 -7.49 6.01 -7.50
C VAL A 153 -6.90 5.85 -8.91
N LEU A 154 -7.67 5.30 -9.85
CA LEU A 154 -7.23 5.18 -11.25
C LEU A 154 -7.10 6.56 -11.93
N ALA A 155 -8.03 7.48 -11.65
CA ALA A 155 -7.99 8.84 -12.17
C ALA A 155 -6.77 9.63 -11.65
N GLU A 156 -6.38 9.44 -10.38
CA GLU A 156 -5.15 10.00 -9.82
C GLU A 156 -3.88 9.52 -10.56
N GLY A 157 -3.87 8.25 -10.99
CA GLY A 157 -2.77 7.69 -11.79
C GLY A 157 -2.69 8.28 -13.19
N ASN A 158 -3.84 8.45 -13.86
CA ASN A 158 -3.91 8.91 -15.25
C ASN A 158 -3.73 10.42 -15.43
N THR A 159 -4.17 11.23 -14.46
CA THR A 159 -4.01 12.70 -14.53
C THR A 159 -2.56 13.18 -14.46
N ALA A 160 -1.61 12.30 -14.09
CA ALA A 160 -0.18 12.57 -14.19
C ALA A 160 0.36 12.45 -15.63
N VAL A 161 -0.28 11.67 -16.51
CA VAL A 161 0.14 11.48 -17.92
C VAL A 161 -0.34 12.63 -18.80
N ASP A 162 -1.54 13.16 -18.55
CA ASP A 162 -2.14 14.21 -19.39
C ASP A 162 -1.57 15.63 -19.18
N LYS A 163 -0.70 15.85 -18.19
CA LYS A 163 -0.14 17.19 -17.89
C LYS A 163 1.29 17.43 -18.40
N GLY A 164 1.91 16.48 -19.08
CA GLY A 164 3.30 16.62 -19.53
C GLY A 164 3.63 15.77 -20.74
N GLY A 165 3.05 16.10 -21.89
CA GLY A 165 3.27 15.29 -23.10
C GLY A 165 2.84 15.89 -24.42
N SER A 166 2.61 17.20 -24.53
CA SER A 166 2.62 17.83 -25.86
C SER A 166 4.08 18.02 -26.28
N THR A 167 4.70 16.94 -26.77
CA THR A 167 5.80 17.12 -27.73
C THR A 167 5.16 17.82 -28.93
N PRO A 168 5.63 19.02 -29.33
CA PRO A 168 5.23 19.56 -30.62
C PRO A 168 5.67 18.52 -31.64
N SER A 169 4.71 17.99 -32.39
CA SER A 169 5.00 17.14 -33.53
C SER A 169 5.96 17.90 -34.45
N LEU A 170 7.00 17.20 -34.93
CA LEU A 170 7.96 17.65 -35.95
C LEU A 170 7.29 17.85 -37.34
N THR A 171 6.04 18.26 -37.36
CA THR A 171 5.24 18.61 -38.54
C THR A 171 4.78 20.05 -38.41
N ASP A 172 5.72 20.94 -38.09
CA ASP A 172 5.66 22.32 -38.58
C ASP A 172 6.40 22.31 -39.92
N GLU A 173 5.73 21.70 -40.91
CA GLU A 173 6.09 21.74 -42.33
C GLU A 173 6.02 23.21 -42.78
N GLY A 174 7.16 23.89 -42.76
CA GLY A 174 7.18 25.33 -43.04
C GLY A 174 8.52 25.87 -43.51
N ARG A 175 9.36 25.08 -44.18
CA ARG A 175 10.57 25.59 -44.85
C ARG A 175 10.73 25.03 -46.26
N ILE A 176 10.34 25.88 -47.21
CA ILE A 176 10.97 26.04 -48.54
C ILE A 176 12.42 26.46 -48.32
#